data_AF-A0A958G674-F1
#
_entry.id   AF-A0A958G674-F1
#
_cell.length_a   1.000
_cell.length_b   1.000
_cell.length_c   1.000
_cell.angle_alpha   90.00
_cell.angle_beta   90.00
_cell.angle_gamma   90.00
#
_symmetry.space_group_name_H-M   'P 1'
#
loop_
_entity.id
_entity.type
_entity.pdbx_description
1 polymer ?
#
loop_
_entity_poly.entity_id
_entity_poly.type
_entity_poly.pdbx_seq_one_letter_code
_entity_poly.pdbx_strand_id
1 'polypeptide(L)'
;MLKAIERTVELTVTDIALAVGEKIILAGKVQMRGGANRMLLARFTRSGNPDLSFDGKGYLLSNLDGAADLEPRSVIADPFGNILVGGWALFEAPPSESPPQDAPADTSD
;
A
#
# COMPACT_ATOMS: atom_id res chain seq x y z
N MET A 1 -20.75 19.31 5.23
CA MET A 1 -19.33 19.11 4.87
C MET A 1 -19.02 17.62 4.99
N LEU A 2 -19.29 16.85 3.93
CA LEU A 2 -18.91 15.44 3.81
C LEU A 2 -18.37 15.29 2.38
N LYS A 3 -17.05 15.36 2.22
CA LYS A 3 -16.40 15.34 0.91
C LYS A 3 -15.18 14.42 0.96
N ALA A 4 -15.40 13.13 1.25
CA ALA A 4 -14.31 12.15 1.27
C ALA A 4 -14.75 10.67 1.24
N ILE A 5 -15.80 10.25 0.51
CA ILE A 5 -16.05 8.80 0.27
C ILE A 5 -16.61 8.55 -1.15
N GLU A 6 -16.03 9.16 -2.19
CA GLU A 6 -16.38 8.84 -3.60
C GLU A 6 -15.15 8.40 -4.44
N ARG A 7 -14.06 7.95 -3.81
CA ARG A 7 -12.79 7.67 -4.51
C ARG A 7 -12.33 6.21 -4.51
N THR A 8 -13.17 5.28 -4.06
CA THR A 8 -12.82 3.85 -3.98
C THR A 8 -13.64 3.07 -5.00
N VAL A 9 -12.96 2.23 -5.80
CA VAL A 9 -13.61 1.28 -6.72
C VAL A 9 -13.83 -0.05 -6.02
N GLU A 10 -12.82 -0.52 -5.29
CA GLU A 10 -12.84 -1.78 -4.55
C GLU A 10 -11.96 -1.67 -3.30
N LEU A 11 -12.39 -2.30 -2.20
CA LEU A 11 -11.56 -2.57 -1.04
C LEU A 11 -11.44 -4.09 -0.90
N THR A 12 -10.21 -4.58 -0.89
CA THR A 12 -9.92 -6.00 -0.71
C THR A 12 -9.11 -6.16 0.58
N VAL A 13 -9.62 -6.93 1.53
CA VAL A 13 -8.84 -7.35 2.71
C VAL A 13 -8.04 -8.59 2.35
N THR A 14 -6.74 -8.56 2.62
CA THR A 14 -5.83 -9.65 2.28
C THR A 14 -5.43 -10.45 3.52
N ASP A 15 -5.38 -9.82 4.69
CA ASP A 15 -5.03 -10.50 5.94
C ASP A 15 -5.53 -9.74 7.19
N ILE A 16 -5.57 -10.44 8.32
CA ILE A 16 -6.02 -9.95 9.62
C ILE A 16 -5.07 -10.42 10.73
N ALA A 17 -4.76 -9.54 11.68
CA ALA A 17 -3.95 -9.86 12.85
C ALA A 17 -4.51 -9.27 14.15
N LEU A 18 -4.21 -9.92 15.27
CA LEU A 18 -4.41 -9.35 16.60
C LEU A 18 -3.19 -8.51 17.00
N ALA A 19 -3.45 -7.34 17.57
CA ALA A 19 -2.43 -6.44 18.11
C ALA A 19 -2.61 -6.27 19.63
N VAL A 20 -1.65 -5.56 20.24
CA VAL A 20 -1.65 -5.26 21.68
C VAL A 20 -2.98 -4.64 22.14
N GLY A 21 -3.46 -5.05 23.32
CA GLY A 21 -4.72 -4.56 23.89
C GLY A 21 -5.97 -5.08 23.16
N GLU A 22 -5.90 -6.29 22.58
CA GLU A 22 -7.00 -6.96 21.88
C GLU A 22 -7.55 -6.14 20.71
N LYS A 23 -6.67 -5.33 20.10
CA LYS A 23 -6.97 -4.58 18.88
C LYS A 23 -6.88 -5.51 17.69
N ILE A 24 -7.62 -5.17 16.64
CA ILE A 24 -7.67 -5.94 15.40
C ILE A 24 -7.04 -5.07 14.29
N ILE A 25 -6.12 -5.65 13.54
CA ILE A 25 -5.51 -5.03 12.37
C ILE A 25 -6.06 -5.72 11.13
N LEU A 26 -6.53 -4.94 10.16
CA LEU A 26 -6.79 -5.40 8.80
C LEU A 26 -5.72 -4.83 7.87
N ALA A 27 -5.14 -5.69 7.05
CA ALA A 27 -4.34 -5.30 5.91
C ALA A 27 -5.08 -5.61 4.62
N GLY A 28 -4.93 -4.74 3.64
CA GLY A 28 -5.60 -4.90 2.37
C GLY A 28 -5.20 -3.81 1.40
N LYS A 29 -5.89 -3.76 0.28
CA LYS A 29 -5.68 -2.73 -0.73
C LYS A 29 -6.96 -2.01 -1.07
N VAL A 30 -6.79 -0.78 -1.53
CA VAL A 30 -7.85 0.05 -2.08
C VAL A 30 -7.50 0.34 -3.52
N GLN A 31 -8.40 -0.02 -4.43
CA GLN A 31 -8.27 0.37 -5.83
C GLN A 31 -8.79 1.81 -6.00
N MET A 32 -7.90 2.70 -6.45
CA MET A 32 -8.22 4.11 -6.66
C MET A 32 -8.85 4.32 -8.03
N ARG A 33 -9.77 5.28 -8.12
CA ARG A 33 -10.28 5.73 -9.43
C ARG A 33 -9.13 6.35 -10.25
N GLY A 34 -8.86 5.80 -11.43
CA GLY A 34 -7.75 6.22 -12.29
C GLY A 34 -6.53 5.29 -12.26
N GLY A 35 -6.60 4.17 -11.53
CA GLY A 35 -5.57 3.13 -11.51
C GLY A 35 -4.90 2.97 -10.14
N ALA A 36 -3.82 2.17 -10.12
CA ALA A 36 -2.92 1.85 -9.00
C ALA A 36 -3.57 1.54 -7.64
N ASN A 37 -3.28 0.35 -7.09
CA ASN A 37 -3.70 0.02 -5.75
C ASN A 37 -2.89 0.80 -4.71
N ARG A 38 -3.53 1.05 -3.57
CA ARG A 38 -2.92 1.64 -2.37
C ARG A 38 -3.04 0.65 -1.23
N MET A 39 -2.00 0.54 -0.41
CA MET A 39 -2.05 -0.31 0.77
C MET A 39 -2.92 0.35 1.85
N LEU A 40 -3.87 -0.41 2.37
CA LEU A 40 -4.71 -0.04 3.49
C LEU A 40 -4.29 -0.82 4.74
N LEU A 41 -4.10 -0.10 5.83
CA LEU A 41 -4.02 -0.65 7.18
C LEU A 41 -5.13 -0.03 8.01
N ALA A 42 -6.06 -0.83 8.51
CA ALA A 42 -7.10 -0.36 9.41
C ALA A 42 -6.96 -1.01 10.79
N ARG A 43 -7.20 -0.24 11.85
CA ARG A 43 -7.18 -0.73 13.23
C ARG A 43 -8.54 -0.55 13.88
N PHE A 44 -8.99 -1.59 14.55
CA PHE A 44 -10.25 -1.64 15.27
C PHE A 44 -10.02 -1.97 16.74
N THR A 45 -10.94 -1.50 17.58
CA THR A 45 -11.06 -1.91 18.97
C THR A 45 -11.50 -3.38 19.04
N ARG A 46 -11.36 -3.99 20.22
CA ARG A 46 -11.91 -5.32 20.52
C ARG A 46 -13.41 -5.44 20.20
N SER A 47 -14.15 -4.34 20.33
CA SER A 47 -15.58 -4.25 20.02
C SER A 47 -15.89 -4.04 18.53
N GLY A 48 -14.86 -4.01 17.66
CA GLY A 48 -15.03 -3.83 16.22
C GLY A 48 -15.26 -2.39 15.77
N ASN A 49 -15.12 -1.39 16.65
CA ASN A 49 -15.20 0.01 16.25
C ASN A 49 -13.85 0.49 15.71
N PRO A 50 -13.79 1.44 14.74
CA PRO A 50 -12.53 2.04 14.32
C PRO A 50 -11.77 2.64 15.50
N ASP A 51 -10.49 2.30 15.63
CA ASP A 51 -9.62 2.83 16.66
C ASP A 51 -9.06 4.18 16.22
N LEU A 52 -9.75 5.28 16.55
CA LEU A 52 -9.39 6.64 16.11
C LEU A 52 -8.02 7.12 16.63
N SER A 53 -7.41 6.42 17.59
CA SER A 53 -6.02 6.69 17.99
C SER A 53 -5.00 6.29 16.91
N PHE A 54 -5.40 5.46 15.94
CA PHE A 54 -4.58 5.04 14.82
C PHE A 54 -4.73 6.01 13.64
N ASP A 55 -3.65 6.71 13.29
CA ASP A 55 -3.60 7.67 12.18
C ASP A 55 -4.72 8.75 12.21
N GLY A 56 -5.26 9.02 13.40
CA GLY A 56 -6.35 9.98 13.66
C GLY A 56 -7.75 9.58 13.16
N LYS A 57 -7.86 8.54 12.32
CA LYS A 57 -9.12 8.14 11.66
C LYS A 57 -9.39 6.64 11.68
N GLY A 58 -8.52 5.85 12.31
CA GLY A 58 -8.65 4.38 12.40
C GLY A 58 -8.05 3.62 11.23
N TYR A 59 -7.50 4.30 10.22
CA TYR A 59 -6.82 3.66 9.11
C TYR A 59 -5.75 4.55 8.49
N LEU A 60 -4.72 3.89 7.97
CA LEU A 60 -3.65 4.43 7.16
C LEU A 60 -3.84 3.95 5.71
N LEU A 61 -3.82 4.88 4.76
CA LEU A 61 -3.71 4.57 3.34
C LEU A 61 -2.29 4.94 2.90
N SER A 62 -1.47 3.94 2.64
CA SER A 62 -0.06 4.10 2.31
C SER A 62 0.18 3.93 0.81
N ASN A 63 1.07 4.77 0.29
CA ASN A 63 1.67 4.64 -1.02
C ASN A 63 3.19 4.54 -0.83
N LEU A 64 3.85 3.66 -1.57
CA LEU A 64 5.31 3.69 -1.70
C LEU A 64 5.65 4.64 -2.86
N ASP A 65 6.54 5.59 -2.61
CA ASP A 65 6.93 6.55 -3.64
C ASP A 65 7.55 5.84 -4.84
N GLY A 66 7.05 6.16 -6.04
CA GLY A 66 7.45 5.51 -7.29
C GLY A 66 6.80 4.16 -7.57
N ALA A 67 5.99 3.60 -6.65
CA ALA A 67 5.26 2.37 -6.92
C ALA A 67 4.05 2.64 -7.84
N ALA A 68 4.01 1.92 -8.95
CA ALA A 68 2.88 1.87 -9.87
C ALA A 68 1.74 0.98 -9.35
N ASP A 69 2.06 -0.05 -8.56
CA ASP A 69 1.06 -0.89 -7.90
C ASP A 69 1.56 -1.49 -6.58
N LEU A 70 0.64 -1.81 -5.67
CA LEU A 70 0.93 -2.34 -4.34
C LEU A 70 -0.03 -3.48 -3.97
N GLU A 71 0.53 -4.59 -3.52
CA GLU A 71 -0.22 -5.75 -3.05
C GLU A 71 0.29 -6.22 -1.67
N PRO A 72 -0.38 -5.83 -0.58
CA PRO A 72 -0.16 -6.47 0.71
C PRO A 72 -0.70 -7.90 0.67
N ARG A 73 -0.04 -8.82 1.35
CA ARG A 73 -0.43 -10.25 1.41
C ARG A 73 -0.47 -10.80 2.82
N SER A 74 0.27 -10.19 3.75
CA SER A 74 0.36 -10.68 5.12
C SER A 74 0.54 -9.52 6.08
N VAL A 75 0.00 -9.65 7.28
CA VAL A 75 0.23 -8.70 8.36
C VAL A 75 0.51 -9.43 9.67
N ILE A 76 1.52 -8.94 10.40
CA ILE A 76 1.76 -9.35 11.78
C ILE A 76 1.86 -8.12 12.66
N ALA A 77 1.48 -8.26 13.92
CA ALA A 77 1.72 -7.26 14.94
C ALA A 77 2.50 -7.90 16.09
N ASP A 78 3.42 -7.15 16.66
CA ASP A 78 4.18 -7.60 17.83
C ASP A 78 3.53 -7.11 19.15
N PRO A 79 3.97 -7.62 20.31
CA PRO A 79 3.45 -7.19 21.62
C PRO A 79 3.76 -5.73 21.98
N PHE A 80 4.70 -5.07 21.27
CA PHE A 80 5.08 -3.68 21.50
C PHE A 80 4.26 -2.69 20.66
N GLY A 81 3.36 -3.20 19.82
CA GLY A 81 2.47 -2.40 18.98
C GLY A 81 3.05 -2.07 17.61
N ASN A 82 4.18 -2.67 17.22
CA ASN A 82 4.69 -2.57 15.85
C ASN A 82 3.83 -3.43 14.92
N ILE A 83 3.64 -2.96 13.69
CA ILE A 83 2.88 -3.66 12.66
C ILE A 83 3.80 -3.82 11.45
N LEU A 84 3.98 -5.07 10.99
CA LEU A 84 4.72 -5.39 9.78
C LEU A 84 3.76 -5.91 8.73
N VAL A 85 3.89 -5.37 7.51
CA VAL A 85 3.11 -5.78 6.35
C VAL A 85 4.06 -6.32 5.29
N GLY A 86 3.77 -7.54 4.82
CA GLY A 86 4.49 -8.19 3.73
C GLY A 86 3.67 -8.17 2.45
N GLY A 87 4.33 -8.13 1.30
CA GLY A 87 3.67 -8.00 0.00
C GLY A 87 4.64 -7.81 -1.15
N TRP A 88 4.13 -7.35 -2.28
CA TRP A 88 4.96 -6.88 -3.40
C TRP A 88 4.54 -5.50 -3.87
N ALA A 89 5.47 -4.83 -4.53
CA ALA A 89 5.28 -3.53 -5.17
C ALA A 89 5.81 -3.61 -6.59
N LEU A 90 5.07 -3.04 -7.54
CA LEU A 90 5.55 -2.83 -8.91
C LEU A 90 6.05 -1.40 -9.02
N PHE A 91 7.28 -1.24 -9.48
CA PHE A 91 7.84 0.05 -9.86
C PHE A 91 7.92 0.07 -11.39
N GLU A 92 7.47 1.17 -12.00
CA GLU A 92 7.76 1.36 -13.42
C GLU A 92 9.28 1.44 -13.59
N ALA A 93 9.80 0.65 -14.54
CA ALA A 93 11.19 0.78 -14.90
C ALA A 93 11.43 2.22 -15.36
N PRO A 94 12.53 2.87 -14.94
CA PRO A 94 12.91 4.12 -15.57
C PRO A 94 12.95 3.88 -17.08
N PRO A 95 12.54 4.88 -17.90
CA PRO A 95 12.55 4.72 -19.35
C PRO A 95 13.92 4.17 -19.75
N SER A 96 13.93 3.08 -20.54
CA SER A 96 15.17 2.51 -21.02
C SER A 96 15.95 3.63 -21.70
N GLU A 97 17.13 3.96 -21.19
CA GLU A 97 18.05 4.81 -21.94
C GLU A 97 18.36 4.05 -23.23
N SER A 98 17.73 4.45 -24.33
CA SER A 98 18.16 4.01 -25.65
C SER A 98 19.64 4.38 -25.74
N PRO A 99 20.55 3.44 -26.08
CA PRO A 99 21.93 3.81 -26.33
C PRO A 99 21.94 4.93 -27.38
N PRO A 100 22.83 5.94 -27.24
CA PRO A 100 22.85 7.08 -28.14
C PRO A 100 22.84 6.58 -29.59
N GLN A 101 21.84 7.03 -30.37
CA GLN A 101 21.68 6.67 -31.78
C GLN A 101 22.87 7.10 -32.66
N ASP A 102 23.76 7.93 -32.10
CA ASP A 102 24.94 8.49 -32.76
C ASP A 102 26.25 7.81 -32.36
N ALA A 103 26.23 6.58 -31.83
CA ALA A 103 27.46 5.81 -31.74
C ALA A 103 28.05 5.70 -33.16
N PRO A 104 29.26 6.21 -33.42
CA PRO A 104 29.84 6.14 -34.75
C PRO A 104 29.87 4.68 -35.18
N ALA A 105 29.38 4.40 -36.38
CA ALA A 105 29.49 3.08 -36.97
C ALA A 105 30.95 2.67 -36.86
N ASP A 106 31.19 1.56 -36.15
CA ASP A 106 32.49 0.92 -36.08
C ASP A 106 32.91 0.61 -37.52
N THR A 107 33.77 1.48 -38.05
CA THR A 107 34.36 1.39 -39.38
C THR A 107 35.79 0.91 -39.20
N SER A 108 35.95 -0.22 -38.50
CA SER A 108 37.17 -1.00 -38.54
C SER A 108 37.04 -2.05 -39.64
N ASP A 109 37.58 -1.70 -40.82
CA ASP A 109 37.89 -2.61 -41.94
C ASP A 109 39.41 -2.78 -42.01
#